data_AF-A0A0L0FEQ5-F1
#
_entry.id   AF-A0A0L0FEQ5-F1
#
_cell.length_a   1.000
_cell.length_b   1.000
_cell.length_c   1.000
_cell.angle_alpha   90.00
_cell.angle_beta   90.00
_cell.angle_gamma   90.00
#
_symmetry.space_group_name_H-M   'P 1'
#
loop_
_entity.id
_entity.type
_entity.pdbx_description
1 polymer ?
#
loop_
_entity_poly.entity_id
_entity_poly.type
_entity_poly.pdbx_seq_one_letter_code
_entity_poly.pdbx_strand_id
1 'polypeptide(L)'
;MDSKTAVNELYYYIAAFNAQDLDGIRDHLDSDIQVWVDGRVVACGIEEVLPSYKSDFEHKTFVRNIRAAEVVHRHDMDTIGIRIGLQTGSTDLTVVYTFRTVDMKQVPHEITVDAKK
;
A
#
# COMPACT_ATOMS: atom_id res chain seq x y z
N MET A 1 -12.96 -6.49 -12.57
CA MET A 1 -12.16 -5.31 -12.97
C MET A 1 -10.81 -5.75 -13.52
N ASP A 2 -10.12 -4.88 -14.26
CA ASP A 2 -8.82 -5.16 -14.87
C ASP A 2 -7.64 -4.59 -14.06
N SER A 3 -6.42 -4.96 -14.44
CA SER A 3 -5.19 -4.53 -13.76
C SER A 3 -4.87 -3.04 -13.94
N LYS A 4 -5.39 -2.39 -14.97
CA LYS A 4 -5.17 -0.96 -15.19
C LYS A 4 -5.94 -0.15 -14.15
N THR A 5 -7.16 -0.57 -13.79
CA THR A 5 -7.91 0.03 -12.69
C THR A 5 -7.15 -0.08 -11.37
N ALA A 6 -6.64 -1.27 -11.02
CA ALA A 6 -5.89 -1.46 -9.77
C ALA A 6 -4.62 -0.58 -9.68
N VAL A 7 -3.91 -0.39 -10.79
CA VAL A 7 -2.76 0.52 -10.84
C VAL A 7 -3.17 1.98 -10.63
N ASN A 8 -4.30 2.42 -11.19
CA ASN A 8 -4.80 3.78 -10.96
C ASN A 8 -5.21 3.99 -9.50
N GLU A 9 -5.91 3.02 -8.90
CA GLU A 9 -6.30 3.06 -7.49
C GLU A 9 -5.09 3.15 -6.55
N LEU A 10 -4.01 2.41 -6.86
CA LEU A 10 -2.75 2.56 -6.16
C LEU A 10 -2.20 4.00 -6.24
N TYR A 11 -2.24 4.64 -7.41
CA TYR A 11 -1.77 6.01 -7.55
C TYR A 11 -2.66 7.01 -6.81
N TYR A 12 -3.98 6.81 -6.76
CA TYR A 12 -4.88 7.65 -5.97
C TYR A 12 -4.64 7.50 -4.47
N TYR A 13 -4.48 6.26 -3.99
CA TYR A 13 -4.10 5.98 -2.61
C TYR A 13 -2.77 6.67 -2.23
N ILE A 14 -1.74 6.54 -3.07
CA ILE A 14 -0.43 7.19 -2.85
C ILE A 14 -0.55 8.72 -2.86
N ALA A 15 -1.39 9.27 -3.74
CA ALA A 15 -1.64 10.71 -3.78
C ALA A 15 -2.31 11.21 -2.50
N ALA A 16 -3.32 10.48 -1.99
CA ALA A 16 -3.97 10.79 -0.71
C ALA A 16 -2.98 10.71 0.46
N PHE A 17 -2.14 9.67 0.51
CA PHE A 17 -1.06 9.54 1.50
C PHE A 17 -0.10 10.74 1.46
N ASN A 18 0.39 11.11 0.27
CA ASN A 18 1.31 12.24 0.13
C ASN A 18 0.66 13.59 0.42
N ALA A 19 -0.65 13.72 0.23
CA ALA A 19 -1.43 14.89 0.60
C ALA A 19 -1.80 14.94 2.09
N GLN A 20 -1.49 13.89 2.86
CA GLN A 20 -1.89 13.71 4.26
C GLN A 20 -3.42 13.71 4.44
N ASP A 21 -4.13 13.25 3.42
CA ASP A 21 -5.59 13.18 3.40
C ASP A 21 -6.06 11.83 3.96
N LEU A 22 -6.28 11.79 5.27
CA LEU A 22 -6.72 10.56 5.95
C LEU A 22 -8.09 10.07 5.47
N ASP A 23 -8.98 10.97 5.08
CA ASP A 23 -10.30 10.59 4.56
C ASP A 23 -10.16 9.98 3.16
N GLY A 24 -9.35 10.60 2.29
CA GLY A 24 -9.02 10.03 0.99
C GLY A 24 -8.32 8.66 1.09
N ILE A 25 -7.41 8.48 2.06
CA ILE A 25 -6.78 7.18 2.32
C ILE A 25 -7.83 6.14 2.75
N ARG A 26 -8.72 6.50 3.68
CA ARG A 26 -9.81 5.63 4.16
C ARG A 26 -10.69 5.13 3.02
N ASP A 27 -10.94 5.94 2.01
CA ASP A 27 -11.74 5.57 0.85
C ASP A 27 -11.10 4.48 -0.02
N HIS A 28 -9.80 4.20 0.11
CA HIS A 28 -9.13 3.11 -0.60
C HIS A 28 -8.89 1.86 0.26
N LEU A 29 -9.01 1.95 1.59
CA LEU A 29 -8.77 0.82 2.49
C LEU A 29 -10.04 0.00 2.77
N ASP A 30 -9.86 -1.31 2.87
CA ASP A 30 -10.87 -2.21 3.44
C ASP A 30 -10.93 -2.08 4.97
N SER A 31 -12.08 -2.41 5.59
CA SER A 31 -12.21 -2.36 7.06
C SER A 31 -11.26 -3.31 7.77
N ASP A 32 -10.95 -4.45 7.14
CA ASP A 32 -10.13 -5.53 7.70
C ASP A 32 -8.70 -5.51 7.12
N ILE A 33 -8.24 -4.34 6.63
CA ILE A 33 -6.90 -4.16 6.07
C ILE A 33 -5.81 -4.71 6.98
N GLN A 34 -4.83 -5.42 6.42
CA GLN A 34 -3.65 -5.89 7.15
C GLN A 34 -2.36 -5.30 6.61
N VAL A 35 -1.48 -4.92 7.53
CA VAL A 35 -0.14 -4.43 7.23
C VAL A 35 0.87 -5.48 7.61
N TRP A 36 1.66 -5.91 6.65
CA TRP A 36 2.73 -6.87 6.88
C TRP A 36 4.08 -6.20 6.65
N VAL A 37 5.03 -6.43 7.55
CA VAL A 37 6.43 -6.00 7.41
C VAL A 37 7.31 -7.23 7.61
N ASP A 38 8.12 -7.56 6.60
CA ASP A 38 9.04 -8.71 6.60
C ASP A 38 8.35 -10.03 7.04
N GLY A 39 7.14 -10.26 6.51
CA GLY A 39 6.34 -11.46 6.77
C GLY A 39 5.62 -11.50 8.12
N ARG A 40 5.57 -10.39 8.86
CA ARG A 40 4.84 -10.28 10.14
C ARG A 40 3.74 -9.23 10.05
N VAL A 41 2.54 -9.55 10.54
CA VAL A 41 1.47 -8.56 10.71
C VAL A 41 1.90 -7.56 11.79
N VAL A 42 1.91 -6.27 11.44
CA VAL A 42 2.23 -5.17 12.36
C VAL A 42 1.03 -4.30 12.70
N ALA A 43 -0.03 -4.35 11.90
CA ALA A 43 -1.30 -3.69 12.18
C ALA A 43 -2.45 -4.40 11.45
N CYS A 44 -3.64 -4.41 12.07
CA CYS A 44 -4.83 -5.04 11.54
C CYS A 44 -6.08 -4.19 11.76
N GLY A 45 -6.84 -3.99 10.69
CA GLY A 45 -8.06 -3.21 10.67
C GLY A 45 -7.82 -1.71 10.53
N ILE A 46 -8.80 -1.02 9.95
CA ILE A 46 -8.67 0.40 9.62
C ILE A 46 -8.42 1.30 10.83
N GLU A 47 -8.93 0.90 12.01
CA GLU A 47 -8.79 1.64 13.27
C GLU A 47 -7.35 1.58 13.83
N GLU A 48 -6.53 0.61 13.41
CA GLU A 48 -5.11 0.54 13.77
C GLU A 48 -4.23 1.16 12.68
N VAL A 49 -4.56 0.90 11.41
CA VAL A 49 -3.77 1.33 10.25
C VAL A 49 -3.88 2.84 10.00
N LEU A 50 -5.08 3.42 10.03
CA LEU A 50 -5.24 4.83 9.68
C LEU A 50 -4.53 5.77 10.67
N PRO A 51 -4.59 5.53 12.00
CA PRO A 51 -3.81 6.33 12.95
C PRO A 51 -2.30 6.20 12.81
N SER A 52 -1.78 5.05 12.33
CA SER A 52 -0.33 4.85 12.23
C SER A 52 0.34 5.81 11.23
N TYR A 53 -0.38 6.22 10.18
CA TYR A 53 0.13 7.19 9.19
C TYR A 53 0.40 8.58 9.77
N LYS A 54 -0.21 8.95 10.90
CA LYS A 54 0.09 10.23 11.55
C LYS A 54 1.56 10.30 11.95
N SER A 55 2.11 9.20 12.45
CA SER A 55 3.53 9.13 12.80
C SER A 55 4.40 9.27 11.56
N ASP A 56 4.02 8.63 10.44
CA ASP A 56 4.73 8.80 9.16
C ASP A 56 4.75 10.27 8.71
N PHE A 57 3.62 10.97 8.83
CA PHE A 57 3.51 12.39 8.44
C PHE A 57 4.35 13.31 9.33
N GLU A 58 4.37 13.07 10.64
CA GLU A 58 5.24 13.79 11.59
C GLU A 58 6.72 13.62 11.25
N HIS A 59 7.13 12.42 10.81
CA HIS A 59 8.49 12.12 10.36
C HIS A 59 8.77 12.53 8.91
N LYS A 60 7.81 13.16 8.22
CA LYS A 60 7.91 13.58 6.82
C LYS A 60 8.20 12.39 5.88
N THR A 61 7.67 11.22 6.22
CA THR A 61 7.68 10.05 5.34
C THR A 61 6.69 10.28 4.21
N PHE A 62 7.20 10.33 2.99
CA PHE A 62 6.41 10.49 1.77
C PHE A 62 6.84 9.44 0.77
N VAL A 63 5.90 8.93 -0.02
CA VAL A 63 6.19 8.02 -1.10
C VAL A 63 6.81 8.81 -2.24
N ARG A 64 8.08 8.52 -2.54
CA ARG A 64 8.84 9.14 -3.62
C ARG A 64 9.42 8.05 -4.52
N ASN A 65 9.61 8.38 -5.80
CA ASN A 65 10.32 7.54 -6.78
C ASN A 65 9.77 6.11 -6.88
N ILE A 66 8.54 5.95 -7.35
CA ILE A 66 7.95 4.64 -7.66
C ILE A 66 8.71 4.05 -8.87
N ARG A 67 9.52 3.01 -8.66
CA ARG A 67 10.46 2.52 -9.69
C ARG A 67 9.83 1.60 -10.73
N ALA A 68 8.81 0.83 -10.35
CA ALA A 68 8.05 -0.04 -11.27
C ALA A 68 6.74 -0.43 -10.59
N ALA A 69 5.61 -0.38 -11.30
CA ALA A 69 4.34 -0.94 -10.85
C ALA A 69 4.07 -2.21 -11.65
N GLU A 70 4.22 -3.36 -11.00
CA GLU A 70 4.09 -4.67 -11.61
C GLU A 70 2.89 -5.41 -11.02
N VAL A 71 2.10 -6.04 -11.87
CA VAL A 71 1.03 -6.94 -11.41
C VAL A 71 1.68 -8.26 -11.03
N VAL A 72 1.62 -8.64 -9.75
CA VAL A 72 2.41 -9.75 -9.23
C VAL A 72 1.60 -10.98 -8.85
N HIS A 73 0.37 -10.80 -8.36
CA HIS A 73 -0.45 -11.94 -7.94
C HIS A 73 -1.94 -11.74 -8.23
N ARG A 74 -2.60 -12.82 -8.64
CA ARG A 74 -4.01 -13.10 -8.37
C ARG A 74 -3.99 -14.29 -7.44
N HIS A 75 -3.91 -14.06 -6.13
CA HIS A 75 -3.90 -15.18 -5.18
C HIS A 75 -5.24 -15.91 -5.19
N ASP A 76 -6.31 -15.19 -5.54
CA ASP A 76 -7.65 -15.70 -5.82
C ASP A 76 -8.21 -14.97 -7.06
N MET A 77 -9.25 -15.50 -7.73
CA MET A 77 -9.88 -14.79 -8.88
C MET A 77 -10.41 -13.40 -8.51
N ASP A 78 -10.47 -13.10 -7.21
CA ASP A 78 -11.08 -11.92 -6.64
C ASP A 78 -10.08 -10.86 -6.16
N THR A 79 -8.77 -11.03 -6.40
CA THR A 79 -7.75 -10.04 -6.01
C THR A 79 -6.72 -9.75 -7.09
N ILE A 80 -6.14 -8.55 -7.04
CA ILE A 80 -5.03 -8.10 -7.87
C ILE A 80 -3.95 -7.49 -6.97
N GLY A 81 -2.78 -8.12 -6.93
CA GLY A 81 -1.59 -7.60 -6.27
C GLY A 81 -0.76 -6.73 -7.22
N ILE A 82 -0.46 -5.51 -6.81
CA ILE A 82 0.45 -4.58 -7.47
C ILE A 82 1.70 -4.42 -6.61
N ARG A 83 2.85 -4.85 -7.13
CA ARG A 83 4.16 -4.64 -6.51
C ARG A 83 4.75 -3.33 -6.99
N ILE A 84 5.26 -2.54 -6.07
CA ILE A 84 6.08 -1.37 -6.34
C ILE A 84 7.40 -1.40 -5.58
N GLY A 85 8.44 -0.86 -6.22
CA GLY A 85 9.67 -0.47 -5.54
C GLY A 85 9.57 0.98 -5.08
N LEU A 86 9.81 1.23 -3.80
CA LEU A 86 9.85 2.55 -3.18
C LEU A 86 11.25 2.85 -2.64
N GLN A 87 11.63 4.13 -2.65
CA GLN A 87 12.83 4.58 -1.96
C GLN A 87 12.45 5.60 -0.88
N THR A 88 12.69 5.24 0.37
CA THR A 88 12.50 6.12 1.53
C THR A 88 13.85 6.45 2.16
N GLY A 89 14.34 7.67 1.89
CA GLY A 89 15.66 8.11 2.29
C GLY A 89 16.76 7.20 1.71
N SER A 90 17.42 6.44 2.59
CA SER A 90 18.49 5.51 2.20
C SER A 90 18.01 4.05 2.06
N THR A 91 16.75 3.76 2.37
CA THR A 91 16.20 2.41 2.38
C THR A 91 15.38 2.19 1.11
N ASP A 92 15.65 1.09 0.42
CA ASP A 92 14.79 0.60 -0.66
C ASP A 92 13.78 -0.37 -0.04
N LEU A 93 12.52 -0.24 -0.46
CA LEU A 93 11.41 -1.07 0.00
C LEU A 93 10.75 -1.70 -1.22
N THR A 94 10.38 -2.97 -1.10
CA THR A 94 9.46 -3.62 -2.02
C THR A 94 8.10 -3.73 -1.33
N VAL A 95 7.07 -3.12 -1.93
CA VAL A 95 5.71 -3.12 -1.36
C VAL A 95 4.74 -3.79 -2.32
N VAL A 96 3.92 -4.72 -1.83
CA VAL A 96 2.82 -5.32 -2.59
C VAL A 96 1.50 -4.83 -2.02
N TYR A 97 0.73 -4.12 -2.84
CA TYR A 97 -0.63 -3.67 -2.53
C TYR A 97 -1.63 -4.61 -3.18
N THR A 98 -2.50 -5.22 -2.40
CA THR A 98 -3.48 -6.16 -2.92
C THR A 98 -4.88 -5.57 -2.85
N PHE A 99 -5.50 -5.47 -4.01
CA PHE A 99 -6.83 -4.89 -4.20
C PHE A 99 -7.85 -5.98 -4.50
N ARG A 100 -9.04 -5.89 -3.91
CA ARG A 100 -10.16 -6.80 -4.20
C ARG A 100 -10.85 -6.38 -5.50
N THR A 101 -11.12 -7.31 -6.40
CA THR A 101 -11.58 -7.02 -7.77
C THR A 101 -13.01 -6.49 -7.88
N VAL A 102 -13.81 -6.62 -6.82
CA VAL A 102 -15.22 -6.22 -6.78
C VAL A 102 -15.41 -4.73 -6.44
N ASP A 103 -14.56 -4.18 -5.58
CA ASP A 103 -14.69 -2.84 -5.00
C ASP A 103 -13.38 -2.02 -5.05
N MET A 104 -12.27 -2.64 -5.49
CA MET A 104 -10.92 -2.07 -5.48
C MET A 104 -10.44 -1.61 -4.09
N LYS A 105 -11.02 -2.14 -3.01
CA LYS A 105 -10.50 -1.89 -1.69
C LYS A 105 -9.21 -2.66 -1.47
N GLN A 106 -8.23 -2.01 -0.85
CA GLN A 106 -6.97 -2.61 -0.48
C GLN A 106 -7.15 -3.49 0.77
N VAL A 107 -6.67 -4.74 0.73
CA VAL A 107 -6.95 -5.75 1.78
C VAL A 107 -5.68 -6.17 2.53
N PRO A 108 -4.58 -6.53 1.85
CA PRO A 108 -3.28 -6.33 2.49
C PRO A 108 -2.37 -5.34 1.74
N HIS A 109 -1.47 -4.73 2.51
CA HIS A 109 -0.19 -4.27 1.96
C HIS A 109 0.98 -4.93 2.68
N GLU A 110 1.89 -5.47 1.89
CA GLU A 110 3.05 -6.22 2.38
C GLU A 110 4.32 -5.45 2.02
N ILE A 111 5.09 -5.11 3.04
CA ILE A 111 6.33 -4.34 2.94
C ILE A 111 7.49 -5.29 3.21
N THR A 112 8.43 -5.35 2.29
CA THR A 112 9.73 -6.01 2.45
C THR A 112 10.81 -4.95 2.46
N VAL A 113 11.65 -4.95 3.49
CA VAL A 113 12.79 -4.05 3.56
C VAL A 113 13.94 -4.66 2.78
N ASP A 114 14.35 -4.02 1.69
CA ASP A 114 15.46 -4.51 0.89
C ASP A 114 16.78 -4.20 1.62
N ALA A 115 17.49 -5.25 2.05
CA ALA A 115 18.82 -5.08 2.62
C ALA A 115 19.74 -4.45 1.57
N LYS A 116 20.46 -3.38 1.95
CA LYS A 116 21.54 -2.84 1.12
C LYS A 116 22.56 -3.96 0.89
N LYS A 117 22.67 -4.41 -0.37
CA LYS A 117 23.77 -5.26 -0.81
C LYS A 117 25.09 -4.52 -0.74
#